data_AF-A0A948X3F7-F1
#
_entry.id   AF-A0A948X3F7-F1
#
_cell.length_a   1.000
_cell.length_b   1.000
_cell.length_c   1.000
_cell.angle_alpha   90.00
_cell.angle_beta   90.00
_cell.angle_gamma   90.00
#
_symmetry.space_group_name_H-M   'P 1'
#
loop_
_entity.id
_entity.type
_entity.pdbx_description
1 polymer ?
#
loop_
_entity_poly.entity_id
_entity_poly.type
_entity_poly.pdbx_seq_one_letter_code
_entity_poly.pdbx_strand_id
1 'polypeptide(L)'
;MTREEIVSKVNALLSEEFEVEQDAFEPEANVKETLSLDSLSLVDLVAIIQQTYKIKIPVADLREIKTFNNLYDYIESHLPA
;
A
#
# COMPACT_ATOMS: atom_id res chain seq x y z
N MET A 1 -1.90 14.50 7.63
CA MET A 1 -1.82 13.15 8.25
C MET A 1 -0.35 12.88 8.55
N THR A 2 -0.02 12.23 9.68
CA THR A 2 1.37 11.81 9.94
C THR A 2 1.63 10.45 9.28
N ARG A 3 2.90 10.16 9.00
CA ARG A 3 3.36 8.88 8.44
C ARG A 3 2.77 7.68 9.17
N GLU A 4 2.80 7.69 10.50
CA GLU A 4 2.31 6.60 11.34
C GLU A 4 0.82 6.33 11.13
N GLU A 5 0.00 7.37 10.94
CA GLU A 5 -1.43 7.20 10.64
C GLU A 5 -1.65 6.61 9.24
N ILE A 6 -0.84 7.00 8.26
CA ILE A 6 -0.90 6.43 6.91
C ILE A 6 -0.54 4.96 6.96
N VAL A 7 0.57 4.61 7.60
CA VAL A 7 1.02 3.23 7.78
C VAL A 7 -0.06 2.40 8.44
N SER A 8 -0.60 2.87 9.57
CA SER A 8 -1.62 2.13 10.32
C SER A 8 -2.90 1.94 9.50
N LYS A 9 -3.39 2.97 8.82
CA LYS A 9 -4.59 2.85 7.99
C LYS A 9 -4.38 2.00 6.74
N VAL A 10 -3.24 2.14 6.06
CA VAL A 10 -2.88 1.31 4.90
C VAL A 10 -2.76 -0.14 5.34
N ASN A 11 -2.04 -0.42 6.42
CA ASN A 11 -1.88 -1.79 6.91
C ASN A 11 -3.21 -2.40 7.35
N ALA A 12 -4.07 -1.65 8.04
CA ALA A 12 -5.40 -2.15 8.42
C ALA A 12 -6.26 -2.48 7.20
N LEU A 13 -6.29 -1.58 6.21
CA LEU A 13 -7.00 -1.78 4.95
C LEU A 13 -6.47 -3.01 4.20
N LEU A 14 -5.15 -3.13 4.07
CA LEU A 14 -4.51 -4.24 3.37
C LEU A 14 -4.68 -5.56 4.13
N SER A 15 -4.64 -5.52 5.45
CA SER A 15 -4.89 -6.68 6.31
C SER A 15 -6.29 -7.24 6.09
N GLU A 16 -7.29 -6.36 6.02
CA GLU A 16 -8.69 -6.73 5.84
C GLU A 16 -8.97 -7.22 4.41
N GLU A 17 -8.47 -6.52 3.40
CA GLU A 17 -8.76 -6.82 1.99
C GLU A 17 -7.98 -8.04 1.46
N PHE A 18 -6.77 -8.27 1.96
CA PHE A 18 -5.91 -9.38 1.52
C PHE A 18 -5.81 -10.52 2.54
N GLU A 19 -6.54 -10.42 3.65
CA GLU A 19 -6.51 -11.40 4.76
C GLU A 19 -5.08 -11.68 5.26
N VAL A 20 -4.25 -10.64 5.33
CA VAL A 20 -2.84 -10.72 5.77
C VAL A 20 -2.68 -10.16 7.18
N GLU A 21 -1.86 -10.80 8.00
CA GLU A 21 -1.60 -10.34 9.37
C GLU A 21 -0.79 -9.03 9.38
N GLN A 22 -1.14 -8.14 10.32
CA GLN A 22 -0.49 -6.84 10.44
C GLN A 22 1.01 -6.94 10.76
N ASP A 23 1.39 -8.04 11.41
CA ASP A 23 2.78 -8.37 11.77
C ASP A 23 3.64 -8.62 10.52
N ALA A 24 3.03 -9.03 9.41
CA ALA A 24 3.73 -9.26 8.15
C ALA A 24 4.04 -7.95 7.40
N PHE A 25 3.44 -6.82 7.79
CA PHE A 25 3.68 -5.51 7.20
C PHE A 25 4.90 -4.82 7.79
N GLU A 26 6.06 -5.43 7.60
CA GLU A 26 7.31 -4.79 7.98
C GLU A 26 7.68 -3.70 6.95
N PRO A 27 8.21 -2.54 7.38
CA PRO A 27 8.61 -1.48 6.46
C PRO A 27 9.66 -1.93 5.44
N GLU A 28 10.51 -2.88 5.81
CA GLU A 28 11.52 -3.48 4.93
C GLU A 28 10.99 -4.67 4.12
N ALA A 29 9.82 -5.21 4.47
CA ALA A 29 9.22 -6.33 3.75
C ALA A 29 8.75 -5.92 2.36
N ASN A 30 8.74 -6.91 1.47
CA ASN A 30 8.33 -6.71 0.09
C ASN A 30 6.81 -6.74 -0.02
N VAL A 31 6.21 -5.66 -0.53
CA VAL A 31 4.75 -5.53 -0.66
C VAL A 31 4.17 -6.68 -1.48
N LYS A 32 4.84 -7.06 -2.56
CA LYS A 32 4.35 -8.10 -3.48
C LYS A 32 4.45 -9.49 -2.88
N GLU A 33 5.50 -9.78 -2.10
CA GLU A 33 5.65 -11.09 -1.46
C GLU A 33 4.75 -11.22 -0.24
N THR A 34 4.70 -10.21 0.62
CA THR A 34 3.87 -10.21 1.83
C THR A 34 2.39 -10.35 1.49
N LEU A 35 1.90 -9.59 0.51
CA LEU A 35 0.49 -9.62 0.09
C LEU A 35 0.22 -10.65 -1.01
N SER A 36 1.22 -11.43 -1.41
CA SER A 36 1.13 -12.36 -2.56
C SER A 36 0.43 -11.71 -3.76
N LEU A 37 0.91 -10.52 -4.15
CA LEU A 37 0.26 -9.73 -5.19
C LEU A 37 0.56 -10.29 -6.57
N ASP A 38 -0.43 -10.96 -7.14
CA ASP A 38 -0.46 -11.29 -8.55
C ASP A 38 -0.74 -10.07 -9.43
N SER A 39 -0.57 -10.24 -10.74
CA SER A 39 -0.79 -9.19 -11.75
C SER A 39 -2.19 -8.55 -11.65
N LEU A 40 -3.19 -9.30 -11.18
CA LEU A 40 -4.56 -8.82 -10.97
C LEU A 40 -4.69 -8.12 -9.61
N SER A 41 -4.21 -8.77 -8.54
CA SER A 41 -4.24 -8.26 -7.17
C SER A 41 -3.53 -6.91 -7.01
N LEU A 42 -2.49 -6.66 -7.81
CA LEU A 42 -1.83 -5.35 -7.91
C LEU A 42 -2.79 -4.22 -8.34
N VAL A 43 -3.69 -4.51 -9.29
CA VAL A 43 -4.66 -3.54 -9.79
C VAL A 43 -5.73 -3.27 -8.74
N ASP A 44 -6.20 -4.31 -8.04
CA ASP A 44 -7.13 -4.18 -6.93
C ASP A 44 -6.54 -3.35 -5.77
N LEU A 45 -5.30 -3.67 -5.35
CA LEU A 45 -4.57 -2.90 -4.35
C LEU A 45 -4.53 -1.40 -4.68
N VAL A 46 -4.11 -1.07 -5.90
CA VAL A 46 -4.09 0.31 -6.38
C VAL A 46 -5.48 0.92 -6.33
N ALA A 47 -6.50 0.23 -6.82
CA ALA A 47 -7.86 0.73 -6.85
C ALA A 47 -8.41 1.05 -5.45
N ILE A 48 -8.19 0.17 -4.46
CA ILE A 48 -8.65 0.36 -3.09
C ILE A 48 -7.96 1.57 -2.45
N ILE A 49 -6.64 1.67 -2.59
CA ILE A 49 -5.88 2.81 -2.05
C ILE A 49 -6.29 4.11 -2.75
N GLN A 50 -6.44 4.11 -4.09
CA GLN A 50 -6.89 5.28 -4.84
C GLN A 50 -8.30 5.73 -4.43
N GLN A 51 -9.23 4.80 -4.19
CA GLN A 51 -10.58 5.15 -3.75
C GLN A 51 -10.60 5.68 -2.32
N THR A 52 -9.87 5.03 -1.42
CA THR A 52 -9.81 5.36 0.01
C THR A 52 -9.13 6.71 0.25
N TYR A 53 -7.97 6.92 -0.37
CA TYR A 53 -7.14 8.10 -0.13
C TYR A 53 -7.29 9.19 -1.21
N LYS A 54 -8.12 8.94 -2.23
CA LYS A 54 -8.32 9.86 -3.38
C LYS A 54 -7.04 10.22 -4.12
N ILE A 55 -6.01 9.37 -4.02
CA ILE A 55 -4.73 9.54 -4.72
C ILE A 55 -4.76 8.83 -6.07
N LYS A 56 -3.85 9.19 -6.97
CA LYS A 56 -3.62 8.46 -8.23
C LYS A 56 -2.26 7.80 -8.18
N ILE A 57 -2.24 6.48 -7.99
CA ILE A 57 -1.03 5.66 -8.09
C ILE A 57 -1.02 4.95 -9.44
N PRO A 58 -0.10 5.27 -10.36
CA PRO A 58 0.09 4.49 -11.58
C PRO A 58 0.60 3.08 -11.26
N VAL A 59 0.16 2.09 -12.03
CA VAL A 59 0.68 0.71 -11.91
C VAL A 59 2.19 0.66 -12.16
N ALA A 60 2.73 1.59 -12.97
CA ALA A 60 4.17 1.71 -13.21
C ALA A 60 4.93 2.08 -11.92
N ASP A 61 4.49 3.11 -11.19
CA ASP A 61 5.06 3.47 -9.89
C ASP A 61 4.91 2.35 -8.88
N LEU A 62 3.75 1.67 -8.84
CA LEU A 62 3.58 0.56 -7.92
C LEU A 62 4.47 -0.65 -8.27
N ARG A 63 4.88 -0.79 -9.53
CA ARG A 63 5.88 -1.80 -9.91
C ARG A 63 7.28 -1.43 -9.42
N GLU A 64 7.61 -0.14 -9.38
CA GLU A 64 8.86 0.40 -8.81
C GLU A 64 8.87 0.28 -7.28
N ILE A 65 7.70 0.40 -6.63
CA ILE A 65 7.51 0.14 -5.21
C ILE A 65 7.75 -1.34 -4.91
N LYS A 66 8.84 -1.62 -4.19
CA LYS A 66 9.18 -2.97 -3.72
C LYS A 66 8.85 -3.16 -2.25
N THR A 67 9.11 -2.16 -1.43
CA THR A 67 8.95 -2.24 0.03
C THR A 67 7.75 -1.45 0.53
N PHE A 68 7.20 -1.84 1.68
CA PHE A 68 6.14 -1.08 2.33
C PHE A 68 6.58 0.35 2.66
N ASN A 69 7.84 0.54 3.04
CA ASN A 69 8.42 1.87 3.24
C ASN A 69 8.25 2.77 2.00
N ASN A 70 8.54 2.26 0.80
CA ASN A 70 8.29 3.01 -0.43
C ASN A 70 6.80 3.27 -0.70
N LEU A 71 5.93 2.32 -0.37
CA LEU A 71 4.48 2.50 -0.51
C LEU A 71 3.98 3.64 0.38
N TYR A 72 4.37 3.66 1.66
CA TYR A 72 3.93 4.70 2.60
C TYR A 72 4.47 6.08 2.21
N ASP A 73 5.74 6.16 1.83
CA ASP A 73 6.38 7.40 1.39
C ASP A 73 5.69 7.98 0.14
N TYR A 74 5.32 7.10 -0.79
CA TYR A 74 4.57 7.48 -1.98
C TYR A 74 3.17 8.03 -1.64
N ILE A 75 2.44 7.34 -0.77
CA ILE A 75 1.11 7.74 -0.32
C ILE A 75 1.20 9.07 0.44
N GLU A 76 2.18 9.23 1.33
CA GLU A 76 2.42 10.47 2.08
C GLU A 76 2.66 11.66 1.15
N SER A 77 3.51 11.50 0.13
CA SER A 77 3.82 12.56 -0.83
C SER A 77 2.66 12.90 -1.77
N HIS A 78 1.75 11.96 -2.02
CA HIS A 78 0.62 12.13 -2.94
C HIS A 78 -0.73 12.38 -2.25
N LEU A 79 -0.78 12.30 -0.93
CA LEU A 79 -2.00 12.60 -0.18
C LEU A 79 -2.35 14.08 -0.34
N PRO A 80 -3.60 14.40 -0.74
CA PRO A 80 -4.06 15.78 -0.73
C PRO A 80 -4.04 16.28 0.73
N ALA A 81 -3.35 17.40 0.96
CA ALA A 81 -3.26 18.06 2.26
C ALA A 81 -4.62 18.58 2.75
#